data_AF-A0A4Q3SM60-F1
#
_entry.id   AF-A0A4Q3SM60-F1
#
_cell.length_a   1.000
_cell.length_b   1.000
_cell.length_c   1.000
_cell.angle_alpha   90.00
_cell.angle_beta   90.00
_cell.angle_gamma   90.00
#
_symmetry.space_group_name_H-M   'P 1'
#
loop_
_entity.id
_entity.type
_entity.pdbx_description
1 polymer ?
#
loop_
_entity_poly.entity_id
_entity_poly.type
_entity_poly.pdbx_seq_one_letter_code
_entity_poly.pdbx_strand_id
1 'polypeptide(L)' 'HLGHLRTMVRLAEMGAIIAPPLPAFYAKPVTLEDMVDQSVGRALDLFGLSWRPVKRWGQDVGPLTGDA' A
#
# COMPACT_ATOMS: atom_id res chain seq x y z
N HIS A 1 6.21 -19.42 10.88
CA HIS A 1 5.28 -18.26 10.82
C HIS A 1 5.11 -17.52 12.15
N LEU A 2 4.78 -18.18 13.28
CA LEU A 2 4.55 -17.50 14.57
C LEU A 2 5.72 -16.63 15.05
N GLY A 3 6.98 -17.05 14.81
CA GLY A 3 8.17 -16.25 15.11
C GLY A 3 8.15 -14.87 14.44
N HIS A 4 7.87 -14.81 13.14
CA HIS A 4 7.76 -13.53 12.40
C HIS A 4 6.66 -12.65 12.96
N LEU A 5 5.49 -13.22 13.29
CA LEU A 5 4.37 -12.47 13.87
C LEU A 5 4.75 -11.87 15.23
N ARG A 6 5.41 -12.63 16.10
CA ARG A 6 5.89 -12.12 17.41
C ARG A 6 6.88 -10.97 17.23
N THR A 7 7.81 -11.08 16.27
CA THR A 7 8.75 -9.99 15.95
C THR A 7 8.02 -8.75 15.43
N MET A 8 7.09 -8.89 14.49
CA MET A 8 6.33 -7.76 13.95
C MET A 8 5.46 -7.08 15.02
N VAL A 9 4.85 -7.85 15.93
CA VAL A 9 4.12 -7.30 17.09
C VAL A 9 5.05 -6.48 17.97
N ARG A 10 6.22 -7.03 18.33
CA ARG A 10 7.17 -6.32 19.19
C ARG A 10 7.66 -5.01 18.56
N LEU A 11 7.91 -5.01 17.26
CA LEU A 11 8.29 -3.80 16.53
C LEU A 11 7.15 -2.77 16.51
N ALA A 12 5.91 -3.22 16.28
CA ALA A 12 4.75 -2.34 16.34
C ALA A 12 4.54 -1.71 17.73
N GLU A 13 4.74 -2.48 18.82
CA GLU A 13 4.72 -1.95 20.20
C GLU A 13 5.78 -0.86 20.43
N MET A 14 6.92 -0.92 19.72
CA MET A 14 8.00 0.07 19.80
C MET A 14 7.77 1.29 18.89
N GLY A 15 6.64 1.35 18.18
CA GLY A 15 6.28 2.45 17.27
C GLY A 15 6.75 2.27 15.83
N ALA A 16 7.26 1.09 15.45
CA ALA A 16 7.59 0.81 14.06
C ALA A 16 6.33 0.61 13.22
N ILE A 17 6.38 1.06 11.96
CA ILE A 17 5.32 0.79 10.97
C ILE A 17 5.66 -0.52 10.25
N ILE A 18 4.74 -1.48 10.31
CA ILE A 18 4.87 -2.75 9.60
C ILE A 18 4.25 -2.57 8.21
N ALA A 19 5.09 -2.36 7.20
CA ALA A 19 4.71 -2.14 5.81
C ALA A 19 5.10 -3.34 4.92
N PRO A 20 4.36 -4.46 4.98
CA PRO A 20 4.62 -5.60 4.10
C PRO A 20 4.30 -5.24 2.64
N PRO A 21 4.96 -5.89 1.65
CA PRO A 21 4.64 -5.70 0.24
C PRO A 21 3.28 -6.33 -0.08
N LEU A 22 2.22 -5.53 0.05
CA LEU A 22 0.83 -5.91 -0.23
C LEU A 22 0.32 -5.10 -1.42
N PRO A 23 0.39 -5.64 -2.65
CA PRO A 23 -0.05 -4.93 -3.84
C PRO A 23 -1.54 -4.54 -3.75
N ALA A 24 -1.81 -3.25 -3.93
CA ALA A 24 -3.16 -2.70 -3.89
C ALA A 24 -3.90 -2.92 -5.21
N PHE A 25 -4.47 -4.12 -5.41
CA PHE A 25 -5.21 -4.47 -6.63
C PHE A 25 -6.47 -3.63 -6.89
N TYR A 26 -6.98 -2.92 -5.88
CA TYR A 26 -8.05 -1.95 -6.09
C TYR A 26 -7.64 -0.82 -7.05
N ALA A 27 -6.33 -0.55 -7.20
CA ALA A 27 -5.80 0.43 -8.12
C ALA A 27 -5.82 -0.05 -9.59
N LYS A 28 -6.28 -1.29 -9.83
CA LYS A 28 -6.31 -1.97 -11.13
C LYS A 28 -4.97 -1.83 -11.86
N PRO A 29 -3.84 -2.25 -11.25
CA PRO A 29 -2.54 -2.20 -11.91
C PRO A 29 -2.57 -3.09 -13.16
N VAL A 30 -1.94 -2.64 -14.25
CA VAL A 30 -1.85 -3.39 -15.51
C VAL A 30 -0.46 -3.99 -15.68
N THR A 31 0.54 -3.36 -15.07
CA THR A 31 1.94 -3.76 -15.13
C THR A 31 2.51 -4.08 -13.74
N LEU A 32 3.65 -4.76 -13.70
CA LEU A 32 4.38 -4.99 -12.46
C LEU A 32 4.89 -3.66 -11.89
N GLU A 33 5.31 -2.75 -12.76
CA GLU A 33 5.74 -1.41 -12.44
C GLU A 33 4.64 -0.65 -11.70
N ASP A 34 3.38 -0.73 -12.12
CA ASP A 34 2.25 -0.11 -11.42
C ASP A 34 2.10 -0.65 -9.98
N MET A 35 2.33 -1.94 -9.77
CA MET A 35 2.25 -2.56 -8.43
C MET A 35 3.39 -2.08 -7.53
N VAL A 36 4.59 -1.93 -8.10
CA VAL A 36 5.77 -1.41 -7.40
C VAL A 36 5.58 0.07 -7.07
N ASP A 37 5.17 0.88 -8.03
CA ASP A 37 4.91 2.31 -7.88
C ASP A 37 3.86 2.60 -6.80
N GLN A 38 2.76 1.83 -6.80
CA GLN A 38 1.75 1.93 -5.76
C GLN A 38 2.35 1.59 -4.39
N SER A 39 3.11 0.51 -4.27
CA SER A 39 3.69 0.04 -2.99
C SER A 39 4.75 1.01 -2.44
N VAL A 40 5.65 1.48 -3.30
CA VAL A 40 6.69 2.47 -2.95
C VAL A 40 6.05 3.78 -2.55
N GLY A 41 5.07 4.26 -3.31
CA GLY A 41 4.38 5.50 -2.96
C GLY A 41 3.64 5.42 -1.62
N ARG A 42 3.03 4.27 -1.28
CA ARG A 42 2.46 4.05 0.06
C ARG A 42 3.51 4.07 1.18
N ALA A 43 4.74 3.65 0.90
CA ALA A 43 5.84 3.77 1.85
C ALA A 43 6.33 5.23 1.98
N LEU A 44 6.43 5.95 0.86
CA LEU A 44 6.81 7.38 0.82
C LEU A 44 5.83 8.27 1.58
N ASP A 45 4.53 7.94 1.57
CA ASP A 45 3.51 8.65 2.36
C ASP A 45 3.81 8.68 3.86
N LEU A 46 4.43 7.62 4.38
CA LEU A 46 4.81 7.53 5.80
C LEU A 46 5.82 8.61 6.19
N PHE A 47 6.56 9.13 5.20
CA PHE A 47 7.53 10.21 5.35
C PHE A 47 6.97 11.58 4.91
N GLY A 48 5.68 11.66 4.55
CA GLY A 48 5.08 12.90 4.03
C GLY A 48 5.56 13.27 2.63
N LEU A 49 6.11 12.32 1.87
CA LEU A 49 6.63 12.55 0.52
C LEU A 49 5.57 12.18 -0.52
N SER A 50 5.28 13.10 -1.45
CA SER A 50 4.31 12.85 -2.51
C SER A 50 4.88 11.97 -3.63
N TRP A 51 4.15 10.93 -4.02
CA TRP A 51 4.45 10.10 -5.19
C TRP A 51 3.27 10.10 -6.15
N ARG A 52 3.45 10.70 -7.34
CA ARG A 52 2.36 10.92 -8.32
C ARG A 52 1.70 9.63 -8.84
N PRO A 53 2.43 8.52 -9.07
CA PRO A 53 1.82 7.28 -9.54
C PRO A 53 0.82 6.61 -8.59
N VAL A 54 0.74 7.02 -7.31
CA VAL A 54 -0.18 6.39 -6.35
C VAL A 54 -1.62 6.74 -6.70
N LYS A 55 -2.45 5.72 -6.90
CA LYS A 55 -3.90 5.88 -6.98
C LYS A 55 -4.55 5.72 -5.62
N ARG A 56 -5.34 6.71 -5.21
CA ARG A 56 -6.03 6.77 -3.92
C ARG A 56 -7.48 6.33 -4.06
N TRP A 57 -7.89 5.39 -3.22
CA TRP A 57 -9.30 5.05 -3.08
C TRP A 57 -10.12 6.27 -2.66
N GLY A 58 -11.24 6.51 -3.36
CA GLY A 58 -12.15 7.64 -3.12
C GLY A 58 -11.69 8.99 -3.71
N GLN A 59 -10.48 9.08 -4.29
CA GLN A 59 -10.01 10.29 -4.99
C GLN A 59 -9.75 9.97 -6.47
N ASP A 60 -8.88 9.01 -6.75
CA ASP A 60 -8.50 8.61 -8.11
C ASP A 60 -9.24 7.35 -8.57
N VAL A 61 -9.68 6.53 -7.62
CA VAL A 61 -10.40 5.28 -7.87
C VAL A 61 -11.66 5.26 -7.01
N GLY A 62 -12.82 5.34 -7.66
CA GLY A 62 -14.12 5.27 -6.98
C GLY A 62 -14.58 3.83 -6.74
N PRO A 63 -15.68 3.64 -5.98
CA PRO A 63 -16.45 2.40 -6.03
C PRO A 63 -16.77 2.07 -7.49
N LEU A 64 -16.92 0.78 -7.82
CA LEU A 64 -17.44 0.38 -9.12
C LEU A 64 -18.86 0.95 -9.27
N THR A 65 -18.99 2.09 -9.94
CA THR A 65 -20.26 2.54 -10.51
C THR A 65 -20.47 1.63 -11.71
N GLY A 66 -21.25 0.57 -11.51
CA GLY A 66 -21.49 -0.42 -12.54
C GLY A 66 -22.19 0.22 -13.73
N ASP A 67 -21.49 0.27 -14.86
CA ASP A 67 -22.07 -0.06 -16.15
C ASP A 67 -21.13 -1.12 -16.75
N ALA A 68 -21.73 -2.23 -17.17
CA ALA A 68 -21.08 -3.48 -17.57
C ALA A 68 -20.05 -3.32 -18.70
#